data_AF-A0A7Y2BK91-F1
#
_entry.id   AF-A0A7Y2BK91-F1
#
_cell.length_a   1.000
_cell.length_b   1.000
_cell.length_c   1.000
_cell.angle_alpha   90.00
_cell.angle_beta   90.00
_cell.angle_gamma   90.00
#
_symmetry.space_group_name_H-M   'P 1'
#
loop_
_entity.id
_entity.type
_entity.pdbx_description
1 polymer ?
#
loop_
_entity_poly.entity_id
_entity_poly.type
_entity_poly.pdbx_seq_one_letter_code
_entity_poly.pdbx_strand_id
1 'polypeptide(L)'
;MEPTIVTWVLMVWGAITLAPLTAVQLALLSSPHSARSKEWVIGKGEDWRDRSHFRFALGAAWADWLLVIPLFVAGVVGVLRGEAWGYVLFGAAATISLYINIILWFMEKEYVYPSRGPLKYFTYYWGFFVYWGALALAYSALRVSGIEL
;
A
#
# COMPACT_ATOMS: atom_id res chain seq x y z
N MET A 1 -13.15 -17.93 -12.95
CA MET A 1 -12.35 -16.92 -13.69
C MET A 1 -10.88 -17.22 -13.47
N GLU A 2 -10.21 -17.90 -14.40
CA GLU A 2 -8.85 -18.40 -14.15
C GLU A 2 -7.81 -17.27 -14.03
N PRO A 3 -6.79 -17.39 -13.15
CA PRO A 3 -5.69 -16.45 -13.09
C PRO A 3 -4.92 -16.37 -14.41
N THR A 4 -4.75 -15.16 -14.97
CA THR A 4 -3.95 -14.95 -16.18
C THR A 4 -2.53 -14.48 -15.83
N ILE A 5 -1.66 -14.33 -16.82
CA ILE A 5 -0.31 -13.76 -16.61
C ILE A 5 -0.41 -12.37 -15.95
N VAL A 6 -1.39 -11.56 -16.37
CA VAL A 6 -1.63 -10.24 -15.78
C VAL A 6 -2.01 -10.35 -14.30
N THR A 7 -2.84 -11.34 -13.94
CA THR A 7 -3.16 -11.65 -12.54
C THR A 7 -1.90 -11.88 -11.72
N TRP A 8 -0.99 -12.74 -12.20
CA TRP A 8 0.25 -13.05 -11.51
C TRP A 8 1.17 -11.84 -11.34
N VAL A 9 1.33 -11.04 -12.40
CA VAL A 9 2.13 -9.81 -12.37
C VAL A 9 1.60 -8.85 -11.30
N LEU A 10 0.29 -8.62 -11.27
CA LEU A 10 -0.33 -7.70 -10.32
C LEU A 10 -0.28 -8.20 -8.87
N MET A 11 -0.43 -9.51 -8.64
CA MET A 11 -0.31 -10.09 -7.29
C MET A 11 1.13 -9.99 -6.77
N VAL A 12 2.12 -10.36 -7.59
CA VAL A 12 3.53 -10.31 -7.21
C VAL A 12 3.98 -8.86 -6.99
N TRP A 13 3.59 -7.94 -7.89
CA TRP A 13 3.90 -6.52 -7.71
C TRP A 13 3.22 -5.95 -6.46
N GLY A 14 1.97 -6.29 -6.19
CA GLY A 14 1.28 -5.89 -4.97
C GLY A 14 2.00 -6.38 -3.72
N ALA A 15 2.41 -7.65 -3.72
CA ALA A 15 3.16 -8.24 -2.60
C ALA A 15 4.53 -7.56 -2.39
N ILE A 16 5.28 -7.28 -3.47
CA ILE A 16 6.57 -6.57 -3.40
C ILE A 16 6.38 -5.14 -2.87
N THR A 17 5.29 -4.48 -3.27
CA THR A 17 4.97 -3.11 -2.84
C THR A 17 4.58 -3.08 -1.36
N LEU A 18 3.74 -4.02 -0.91
CA LEU A 18 3.23 -4.05 0.46
C LEU A 18 4.23 -4.63 1.46
N ALA A 19 5.02 -5.65 1.11
CA ALA A 19 5.93 -6.33 2.05
C ALA A 19 6.88 -5.41 2.85
N PRO A 20 7.61 -4.45 2.24
CA PRO A 20 8.46 -3.55 3.02
C PRO A 20 7.64 -2.60 3.90
N LEU A 21 6.48 -2.14 3.42
CA LEU A 21 5.59 -1.28 4.20
C LEU A 21 5.07 -2.02 5.44
N THR A 22 4.58 -3.25 5.27
CA THR A 22 4.04 -4.05 6.37
C THR A 22 5.11 -4.40 7.40
N ALA A 23 6.36 -4.65 6.97
CA ALA A 23 7.49 -4.85 7.87
C ALA A 23 7.80 -3.61 8.73
N VAL A 24 7.81 -2.41 8.12
CA VAL A 24 8.00 -1.15 8.85
C VAL A 24 6.84 -0.90 9.82
N GLN A 25 5.61 -1.16 9.39
CA GLN A 25 4.41 -1.01 10.22
C GLN A 25 4.40 -1.97 11.41
N LEU A 26 4.85 -3.22 11.26
CA LEU A 26 4.97 -4.15 12.38
C LEU A 26 5.94 -3.64 13.45
N ALA A 27 7.08 -3.09 13.04
CA ALA A 27 8.02 -2.49 13.99
C ALA A 27 7.41 -1.26 14.68
N LEU A 28 6.64 -0.46 13.95
CA LEU A 28 5.91 0.68 14.51
C LEU A 28 4.83 0.23 15.52
N LEU A 29 4.07 -0.81 15.23
CA LEU A 29 3.00 -1.32 16.10
C LEU A 29 3.53 -2.06 17.33
N SER A 30 4.64 -2.80 17.19
CA SER A 30 5.24 -3.57 18.29
C SER A 30 6.02 -2.70 19.29
N SER A 31 6.57 -1.57 18.85
CA SER A 31 7.38 -0.69 19.70
C SER A 31 7.22 0.78 19.31
N PRO A 32 6.01 1.36 19.41
CA PRO A 32 5.67 2.66 18.85
C PRO A 32 6.54 3.79 19.40
N HIS A 33 6.89 3.77 20.68
CA HIS A 33 7.67 4.84 21.30
C HIS A 33 9.19 4.61 21.26
N SER A 34 9.67 3.56 20.61
CA SER A 34 11.11 3.31 20.49
C SER A 34 11.80 4.33 19.59
N ALA A 35 13.07 4.63 19.88
CA ALA A 35 13.89 5.52 19.04
C ALA A 35 13.97 5.02 17.59
N ARG A 36 14.04 3.69 17.40
CA ARG A 36 14.06 3.04 16.09
C ARG A 36 12.78 3.26 15.29
N SER A 37 11.61 3.08 15.91
CA SER A 37 10.33 3.28 15.22
C SER A 37 10.10 4.75 14.86
N LYS A 38 10.54 5.68 15.73
CA LYS A 38 10.56 7.10 15.40
C LYS A 38 11.49 7.39 14.22
N GLU A 39 12.71 6.87 14.21
CA GLU A 39 13.67 7.10 13.12
C GLU A 39 13.17 6.55 11.77
N TRP A 40 12.51 5.40 11.77
CA TRP A 40 11.96 4.78 10.56
C TRP A 40 10.77 5.53 9.96
N VAL A 41 9.94 6.13 10.81
CA VAL A 41 8.70 6.79 10.40
C VAL A 41 8.91 8.29 10.15
N ILE A 42 9.55 8.97 11.08
CA ILE A 42 9.68 10.43 11.11
C ILE A 42 10.94 10.89 10.36
N GLY A 43 11.98 10.06 10.32
CA GLY A 43 13.32 10.49 9.90
C GLY A 43 13.98 11.40 10.94
N LYS A 44 15.16 11.95 10.62
CA LYS A 44 15.86 12.92 11.48
C LYS A 44 15.21 14.31 11.31
N GLY A 45 14.08 14.57 12.00
CA GLY A 45 13.25 15.79 11.92
C GLY A 45 13.01 16.51 13.27
N GLU A 46 12.25 17.62 13.27
CA GLU A 46 12.01 18.51 14.44
C GLU A 46 10.81 18.11 15.34
N ASP A 47 11.02 18.18 16.66
CA ASP A 47 10.20 17.60 17.74
C ASP A 47 8.66 17.79 17.71
N TRP A 48 8.13 18.90 17.15
CA TRP A 48 6.70 19.23 17.30
C TRP A 48 5.81 18.71 16.16
N ARG A 49 6.29 18.73 14.91
CA ARG A 49 5.56 18.21 13.72
C ARG A 49 5.62 16.68 13.66
N ASP A 50 6.68 16.12 14.23
CA ASP A 50 6.92 14.71 14.49
C ASP A 50 5.76 14.03 15.23
N ARG A 51 5.07 14.74 16.14
CA ARG A 51 4.00 14.12 16.93
C ARG A 51 2.74 13.83 16.11
N SER A 52 2.29 14.76 15.28
CA SER A 52 1.09 14.58 14.46
C SER A 52 1.34 13.61 13.31
N HIS A 53 2.50 13.73 12.67
CA HIS A 53 2.96 12.80 11.64
C HIS A 53 3.06 11.37 12.19
N PHE A 54 3.72 11.19 13.34
CA PHE A 54 3.81 9.90 14.00
C PHE A 54 2.44 9.30 14.34
N ARG A 55 1.51 10.12 14.88
CA ARG A 55 0.14 9.65 15.19
C ARG A 55 -0.61 9.22 13.94
N PHE A 56 -0.46 9.96 12.85
CA PHE A 56 -1.04 9.58 11.56
C PHE A 56 -0.44 8.27 11.05
N ALA A 57 0.88 8.15 11.01
CA ALA A 57 1.56 6.94 10.55
C ALA A 57 1.21 5.71 11.40
N LEU A 58 1.09 5.88 12.73
CA LEU A 58 0.64 4.82 13.63
C LEU A 58 -0.82 4.42 13.38
N GLY A 59 -1.69 5.40 13.13
CA GLY A 59 -3.09 5.16 12.76
C GLY A 59 -3.22 4.45 11.40
N ALA A 60 -2.44 4.87 10.41
CA ALA A 60 -2.37 4.24 9.10
C ALA A 60 -1.85 2.80 9.21
N ALA A 61 -0.83 2.54 10.03
CA ALA A 61 -0.34 1.19 10.29
C ALA A 61 -1.43 0.28 10.88
N TRP A 62 -2.21 0.78 11.85
CA TRP A 62 -3.36 0.04 12.36
C TRP A 62 -4.42 -0.22 11.29
N ALA A 63 -4.77 0.79 10.49
CA ALA A 63 -5.74 0.65 9.41
C ALA A 63 -5.28 -0.38 8.37
N ASP A 64 -4.00 -0.38 8.00
CA ASP A 64 -3.45 -1.33 7.04
C ASP A 64 -3.51 -2.76 7.57
N TRP A 65 -3.11 -2.99 8.82
CA TRP A 65 -3.15 -4.33 9.43
C TRP A 65 -4.56 -4.85 9.70
N LEU A 66 -5.52 -3.98 10.01
CA LEU A 66 -6.90 -4.38 10.30
C LEU A 66 -7.78 -4.49 9.05
N LEU A 67 -7.46 -3.76 7.98
CA LEU A 67 -8.32 -3.65 6.80
C LEU A 67 -7.59 -4.01 5.50
N VAL A 68 -6.51 -3.30 5.17
CA VAL A 68 -5.88 -3.41 3.82
C VAL A 68 -5.21 -4.76 3.61
N ILE A 69 -4.40 -5.21 4.57
CA ILE A 69 -3.69 -6.49 4.48
C ILE A 69 -4.68 -7.67 4.44
N PRO A 70 -5.68 -7.76 5.35
CA PRO A 70 -6.70 -8.81 5.24
C PRO A 70 -7.44 -8.80 3.89
N LEU A 71 -7.83 -7.62 3.39
CA LEU A 71 -8.48 -7.48 2.08
C LEU A 71 -7.59 -7.96 0.94
N PHE A 72 -6.31 -7.55 0.93
CA PHE A 72 -5.36 -7.96 -0.09
C PHE A 72 -5.16 -9.48 -0.07
N VAL A 73 -4.92 -10.06 1.11
CA VAL A 73 -4.71 -11.52 1.27
C VAL A 73 -5.96 -12.30 0.86
N ALA A 74 -7.14 -11.91 1.36
CA ALA A 74 -8.39 -12.55 0.99
C ALA A 74 -8.67 -12.42 -0.52
N GLY A 75 -8.42 -11.23 -1.09
CA GLY A 75 -8.53 -10.98 -2.53
C GLY A 75 -7.64 -11.90 -3.34
N VAL A 76 -6.36 -12.02 -2.99
CA VAL A 76 -5.42 -12.96 -3.62
C VAL A 76 -5.92 -14.40 -3.53
N VAL A 77 -6.38 -14.84 -2.36
CA VAL A 77 -6.92 -16.20 -2.19
C VAL A 77 -8.13 -16.45 -3.08
N GLY A 78 -9.09 -15.51 -3.13
CA GLY A 78 -10.27 -15.63 -3.98
C GLY A 78 -9.90 -15.64 -5.48
N VAL A 79 -8.97 -14.77 -5.89
CA VAL A 79 -8.46 -14.70 -7.26
C VAL A 79 -7.80 -16.03 -7.67
N LEU A 80 -6.94 -16.59 -6.82
CA LEU A 80 -6.28 -17.88 -7.09
C LEU A 80 -7.26 -19.04 -7.18
N ARG A 81 -8.39 -18.97 -6.46
CA ARG A 81 -9.49 -19.94 -6.55
C ARG A 81 -10.42 -19.69 -7.73
N GLY A 82 -10.18 -18.62 -8.51
CA GLY A 82 -10.99 -18.23 -9.65
C GLY A 82 -12.36 -17.66 -9.30
N GLU A 83 -12.52 -17.18 -8.08
CA GLU A 83 -13.77 -16.64 -7.53
C GLU A 83 -13.92 -15.14 -7.84
N ALA A 84 -15.11 -14.72 -8.27
CA ALA A 84 -15.38 -13.33 -8.63
C ALA A 84 -15.19 -12.36 -7.44
N TRP A 85 -15.58 -12.78 -6.23
CA TRP A 85 -15.39 -11.97 -5.01
C TRP A 85 -13.91 -11.70 -4.71
N GLY A 86 -13.00 -12.57 -5.14
CA GLY A 86 -11.56 -12.35 -4.99
C GLY A 86 -11.11 -11.10 -5.71
N TYR A 87 -11.53 -10.92 -6.96
CA TYR A 87 -11.23 -9.72 -7.75
C TYR A 87 -11.88 -8.47 -7.13
N VAL A 88 -13.08 -8.58 -6.56
CA VAL A 88 -13.72 -7.46 -5.85
C VAL A 88 -12.88 -7.00 -4.65
N LEU A 89 -12.43 -7.93 -3.80
CA LEU A 89 -11.61 -7.59 -2.62
C LEU A 89 -10.21 -7.10 -3.03
N PHE A 90 -9.61 -7.70 -4.05
CA PHE A 90 -8.32 -7.26 -4.60
C PHE A 90 -8.41 -5.84 -5.16
N GLY A 91 -9.46 -5.54 -5.92
CA GLY A 91 -9.78 -4.20 -6.40
C GLY A 91 -10.04 -3.22 -5.26
N ALA A 92 -10.75 -3.63 -4.20
CA ALA A 92 -10.98 -2.78 -3.03
C ALA A 92 -9.68 -2.40 -2.30
N ALA A 93 -8.77 -3.36 -2.09
CA ALA A 93 -7.44 -3.08 -1.54
C ALA A 93 -6.66 -2.09 -2.42
N ALA A 94 -6.74 -2.25 -3.75
CA ALA A 94 -6.13 -1.35 -4.71
C ALA A 94 -6.74 0.08 -4.65
N THR A 95 -8.07 0.20 -4.50
CA THR A 95 -8.75 1.48 -4.30
C THR A 95 -8.30 2.17 -3.01
N ILE A 96 -8.19 1.43 -1.90
CA ILE A 96 -7.71 1.99 -0.63
C ILE A 96 -6.26 2.47 -0.78
N SER A 97 -5.41 1.71 -1.48
CA SER A 97 -4.04 2.12 -1.80
C SER A 97 -4.02 3.46 -2.56
N LEU A 98 -4.86 3.63 -3.58
CA LEU A 98 -4.96 4.91 -4.30
C LEU A 98 -5.41 6.05 -3.38
N TYR A 99 -6.46 5.82 -2.58
CA TYR A 99 -7.00 6.81 -1.65
C TYR A 99 -5.94 7.28 -0.64
N ILE A 100 -5.25 6.35 0.03
CA ILE A 100 -4.24 6.72 1.03
C ILE A 100 -3.04 7.40 0.38
N ASN A 101 -2.66 7.03 -0.85
CA ASN A 101 -1.54 7.67 -1.55
C ASN A 101 -1.84 9.11 -2.00
N ILE A 102 -3.10 9.49 -2.15
CA ILE A 102 -3.49 10.89 -2.32
C ILE A 102 -3.22 11.66 -1.02
N ILE A 103 -3.56 11.09 0.14
CA ILE A 103 -3.30 11.71 1.45
C ILE A 103 -1.79 11.83 1.68
N LEU A 104 -1.04 10.74 1.46
CA LEU A 104 0.43 10.70 1.61
C LEU A 104 1.13 11.66 0.64
N TRP A 105 0.57 11.93 -0.53
CA TRP A 105 1.12 12.95 -1.42
C TRP A 105 1.18 14.33 -0.75
N PHE A 106 0.15 14.72 0.01
CA PHE A 106 0.14 16.00 0.71
C PHE A 106 0.93 15.96 2.01
N MET A 107 1.01 14.80 2.67
CA MET A 107 1.67 14.68 3.96
C MET A 107 3.17 14.40 3.89
N GLU A 108 3.62 13.59 2.93
CA GLU A 108 4.98 13.04 2.88
C GLU A 108 5.85 13.66 1.79
N LYS A 109 5.26 14.13 0.69
CA LYS A 109 6.02 14.53 -0.51
C LYS A 109 7.08 15.57 -0.18
N GLU A 110 6.75 16.61 0.58
CA GLU A 110 7.67 17.69 0.92
C GLU A 110 8.91 17.22 1.70
N TYR A 111 8.84 16.04 2.34
CA TYR A 111 9.93 15.47 3.14
C TYR A 111 10.73 14.43 2.36
N VAL A 112 10.03 13.51 1.72
CA VAL A 112 10.65 12.37 1.05
C VAL A 112 11.22 12.79 -0.29
N TYR A 113 10.55 13.69 -1.01
CA TYR A 113 10.95 14.09 -2.36
C TYR A 113 12.31 14.81 -2.39
N PRO A 114 12.58 15.84 -1.56
CA PRO A 114 13.88 16.52 -1.59
C PRO A 114 15.04 15.63 -1.13
N SER A 115 14.78 14.74 -0.17
CA SER A 115 15.82 13.88 0.42
C SER A 115 16.15 12.64 -0.42
N ARG A 116 15.19 12.11 -1.19
CA ARG A 116 15.36 10.88 -1.99
C ARG A 116 15.47 11.14 -3.50
N GLY A 117 15.06 12.33 -3.95
CA GLY A 117 15.06 12.73 -5.34
C GLY A 117 13.87 12.17 -6.14
N PRO A 118 13.65 12.71 -7.36
CA PRO A 118 12.46 12.45 -8.16
C PRO A 118 12.28 10.98 -8.53
N LEU A 119 13.35 10.34 -9.02
CA LEU A 119 13.28 8.98 -9.53
C LEU A 119 12.83 8.01 -8.44
N LYS A 120 13.48 8.05 -7.26
CA LYS A 120 13.13 7.15 -6.14
C LYS A 120 11.74 7.42 -5.60
N TYR A 121 11.31 8.68 -5.57
CA TYR A 121 9.98 9.05 -5.09
C TYR A 121 8.87 8.52 -6.01
N PHE A 122 8.95 8.82 -7.30
CA PHE A 122 7.95 8.42 -8.30
C PHE A 122 8.05 6.96 -8.75
N THR A 123 9.03 6.21 -8.26
CA THR A 123 9.08 4.75 -8.44
C THR A 123 8.72 4.08 -7.14
N TYR A 124 9.59 4.14 -6.13
CA TYR A 124 9.48 3.29 -4.95
C TYR A 124 8.56 3.84 -3.86
N TYR A 125 8.71 5.11 -3.48
CA TYR A 125 8.03 5.64 -2.29
C TYR A 125 6.54 5.92 -2.50
N TRP A 126 6.16 6.39 -3.69
CA TRP A 126 4.78 6.77 -4.00
C TRP A 126 4.28 6.07 -5.27
N GLY A 127 5.14 6.01 -6.30
CA GLY A 127 4.74 5.52 -7.63
C GLY A 127 4.23 4.08 -7.62
N PHE A 128 4.95 3.14 -7.02
CA PHE A 128 4.61 1.72 -7.03
C PHE A 128 3.22 1.48 -6.44
N PHE A 129 2.88 2.15 -5.34
CA PHE A 129 1.55 2.04 -4.74
C PHE A 129 0.44 2.59 -5.63
N VAL A 130 0.70 3.71 -6.32
CA VAL A 130 -0.26 4.35 -7.22
C VAL A 130 -0.43 3.57 -8.52
N TYR A 131 0.67 3.19 -9.16
CA TYR A 131 0.65 2.44 -10.41
C TYR A 131 0.04 1.06 -10.20
N TRP A 132 0.45 0.35 -9.15
CA TRP A 132 -0.17 -0.91 -8.78
C TRP A 132 -1.66 -0.73 -8.47
N GLY A 133 -2.02 0.27 -7.65
CA GLY A 133 -3.41 0.53 -7.27
C GLY A 133 -4.32 0.82 -8.48
N ALA A 134 -3.85 1.64 -9.42
CA ALA A 134 -4.61 1.98 -10.62
C ALA A 134 -4.81 0.76 -11.53
N LEU A 135 -3.74 0.02 -11.79
CA LEU A 135 -3.78 -1.16 -12.66
C LEU A 135 -4.59 -2.30 -12.03
N ALA A 136 -4.41 -2.56 -10.75
CA ALA A 136 -5.14 -3.62 -10.04
C ALA A 136 -6.64 -3.31 -9.94
N LEU A 137 -7.02 -2.05 -9.69
CA LEU A 137 -8.42 -1.64 -9.71
C LEU A 137 -9.05 -1.81 -11.10
N ALA A 138 -8.41 -1.25 -12.14
CA ALA A 138 -8.90 -1.34 -13.50
C ALA A 138 -9.02 -2.81 -13.96
N TYR A 139 -7.98 -3.60 -13.71
CA TYR A 139 -7.97 -5.03 -14.05
C TYR A 139 -9.08 -5.79 -13.31
N SER A 140 -9.26 -5.54 -12.02
CA SER A 140 -10.31 -6.19 -11.24
C SER A 140 -11.71 -5.86 -11.78
N ALA A 141 -11.95 -4.60 -12.16
CA ALA A 141 -13.21 -4.18 -12.77
C ALA A 141 -13.47 -4.89 -14.11
N LEU A 142 -12.46 -4.96 -14.99
CA LEU A 142 -12.56 -5.63 -16.29
C LEU A 142 -12.82 -7.13 -16.14
N ARG A 143 -12.14 -7.78 -15.20
CA ARG A 143 -12.34 -9.19 -14.89
C ARG A 143 -13.76 -9.44 -14.39
N VAL A 144 -14.23 -8.67 -13.41
CA VAL A 144 -15.60 -8.81 -12.86
C VAL A 144 -16.68 -8.52 -13.92
N SER A 145 -16.41 -7.65 -14.90
CA SER A 145 -17.32 -7.42 -16.03
C SER A 145 -17.32 -8.52 -17.09
N GLY A 146 -16.54 -9.59 -16.90
CA GLY A 146 -16.46 -10.73 -17.82
C GLY A 146 -15.48 -10.54 -18.99
N ILE A 147 -14.61 -9.54 -18.95
CA ILE A 147 -13.58 -9.34 -19.98
C ILE A 147 -12.37 -10.22 -19.66
N GLU A 148 -11.91 -10.99 -20.63
CA GLU A 148 -10.71 -11.83 -20.55
C GLU A 148 -9.48 -11.06 -21.06
N LEU A 149 -8.40 -11.06 -20.27
CA LEU A 149 -7.17 -10.29 -20.47
C LEU A 149 -5.93 -11.10 -20.08
#